data_AF-I2JI81-F1
#
_entry.id   AF-I2JI81-F1
#
_cell.length_a   1.000
_cell.length_b   1.000
_cell.length_c   1.000
_cell.angle_alpha   90.00
_cell.angle_beta   90.00
_cell.angle_gamma   90.00
#
_symmetry.space_group_name_H-M   'P 1'
#
loop_
_entity.id
_entity.type
_entity.pdbx_description
1 polymer ?
#
loop_
_entity_poly.entity_id
_entity_poly.type
_entity_poly.pdbx_seq_one_letter_code
_entity_poly.pdbx_strand_id
1 'polypeptide(L)'
;MFSSLARPGFRRLRIFIILLCLPLPSFADLVRSVDGSFRLRAETINDTFRSEGGSDQIAVSRLLVAISARNDFGHAKLELIDSRSAFDDRGTPLGNDDINTADVLQAYLGLHRDDYYGGTLDLDVGRYTLDLGSRRLVSRNRFRNTLNSFDGLRSLWRAEDSAVQFFYNYPVLRRPTDRDALDANRHQADRHYSGTRFWGVHAEHLLGQTRYEWYYYGLRERDQPNLATRNRHLDTVGWRMRNPSPFLGYEIEAVWQTGRSRASTSASEIVALDHKALFVHGELSHQHGDRLASKVAVLLDYASGDKCPDDEDNERFDTLFGSRGFD
;
A
#
# COMPACT_ATOMS: atom_id res chain seq x y z
N MET A 1 -19.12 20.36 61.30
CA MET A 1 -17.81 19.87 60.79
C MET A 1 -17.83 20.06 59.29
N PHE A 2 -16.91 20.88 58.78
CA PHE A 2 -16.81 21.35 57.41
C PHE A 2 -16.54 20.21 56.41
N SER A 3 -17.19 20.21 55.25
CA SER A 3 -16.48 20.21 53.96
C SER A 3 -17.38 20.62 52.79
N SER A 4 -16.93 21.69 52.13
CA SER A 4 -17.22 22.05 50.74
C SER A 4 -16.75 20.94 49.78
N LEU A 5 -17.40 20.78 48.62
CA LEU A 5 -16.78 20.47 47.31
C LEU A 5 -17.89 20.43 46.23
N ALA A 6 -18.00 21.51 45.44
CA ALA A 6 -17.54 21.62 44.05
C ALA A 6 -18.63 21.30 42.99
N ARG A 7 -19.18 22.38 42.41
CA ARG A 7 -19.99 22.33 41.18
C ARG A 7 -19.10 22.01 39.98
N PRO A 8 -19.52 21.18 39.02
CA PRO A 8 -18.74 20.96 37.79
C PRO A 8 -18.77 22.22 36.93
N GLY A 9 -17.62 22.90 36.82
CA GLY A 9 -17.43 24.03 35.93
C GLY A 9 -17.31 23.55 34.48
N PHE A 10 -18.21 24.02 33.62
CA PHE A 10 -18.07 23.93 32.17
C PHE A 10 -16.81 24.69 31.74
N ARG A 11 -15.75 23.97 31.36
CA ARG A 11 -14.60 24.56 30.67
C ARG A 11 -14.99 24.83 29.22
N ARG A 12 -15.26 26.09 28.88
CA ARG A 12 -15.35 26.56 27.49
C ARG A 12 -13.95 26.58 26.89
N LEU A 13 -13.60 25.59 26.08
CA LEU A 13 -12.42 25.62 25.22
C LEU A 13 -12.71 26.61 24.07
N ARG A 14 -12.18 27.83 24.16
CA ARG A 14 -12.18 28.78 23.05
C ARG A 14 -10.96 28.49 22.17
N ILE A 15 -11.16 27.73 21.10
CA ILE A 15 -10.17 27.61 20.04
C ILE A 15 -10.32 28.86 19.16
N PHE A 16 -9.35 29.77 19.23
CA PHE A 16 -9.21 30.84 18.24
C PHE A 16 -8.57 30.24 16.99
N ILE A 17 -9.37 29.94 15.98
CA ILE A 17 -8.87 29.77 14.61
C ILE A 17 -8.74 31.17 14.04
N ILE A 18 -7.50 31.66 13.98
CA ILE A 18 -7.18 32.84 13.18
C ILE A 18 -7.27 32.38 11.72
N LEU A 19 -8.42 32.61 11.09
CA LEU A 19 -8.55 32.53 9.63
C LEU A 19 -7.79 33.74 9.08
N LEU A 20 -6.55 33.54 8.66
CA LEU A 20 -5.88 34.48 7.78
C LEU A 20 -6.65 34.43 6.45
N CYS A 21 -7.51 35.42 6.21
CA CYS A 21 -8.19 35.61 4.93
C CYS A 21 -7.15 36.04 3.89
N LEU A 22 -6.38 35.08 3.37
CA LEU A 22 -5.69 35.26 2.10
C LEU A 22 -6.76 35.20 0.99
N PRO A 23 -6.66 36.02 -0.07
CA PRO A 23 -7.54 35.89 -1.22
C PRO A 23 -7.34 34.50 -1.80
N LEU A 24 -8.28 33.60 -1.53
CA LEU A 24 -8.27 32.26 -2.11
C LEU A 24 -8.63 32.42 -3.59
N PRO A 25 -7.75 31.99 -4.53
CA PRO A 25 -8.16 31.89 -5.93
C PRO A 25 -9.42 31.01 -6.01
N SER A 26 -10.23 31.21 -7.05
CA SER A 26 -11.42 30.37 -7.21
C SER A 26 -10.99 28.90 -7.25
N PHE A 27 -11.78 27.99 -6.68
CA PHE A 27 -11.42 26.58 -6.61
C PHE A 27 -11.04 26.01 -8.00
N ALA A 28 -11.68 26.51 -9.07
CA ALA A 28 -11.40 26.15 -10.45
C ALA A 28 -9.98 26.52 -10.91
N ASP A 29 -9.45 27.67 -10.48
CA ASP A 29 -8.10 28.12 -10.84
C ASP A 29 -6.99 27.29 -10.16
N LEU A 30 -7.34 26.56 -9.09
CA LEU A 30 -6.43 25.69 -8.36
C LEU A 30 -6.41 24.25 -8.91
N VAL A 31 -7.46 23.83 -9.62
CA VAL A 31 -7.55 22.46 -10.18
C VAL A 31 -6.52 22.30 -11.29
N ARG A 32 -5.62 21.34 -11.10
CA ARG A 32 -4.57 21.01 -12.06
C ARG A 32 -4.96 19.85 -12.97
N SER A 33 -5.69 18.87 -12.44
CA SER A 33 -6.15 17.73 -13.23
C SER A 33 -7.44 17.12 -12.68
N VAL A 34 -8.22 16.57 -13.61
CA VAL A 34 -9.32 15.64 -13.31
C VAL A 34 -9.05 14.40 -14.14
N ASP A 35 -8.86 13.27 -13.46
CA ASP A 35 -8.45 12.01 -14.06
C ASP A 35 -9.50 10.94 -13.78
N GLY A 36 -9.77 10.08 -14.75
CA GLY A 36 -10.73 8.99 -14.63
C GLY A 36 -10.24 7.73 -15.31
N SER A 37 -10.48 6.58 -14.70
CA SER A 37 -10.25 5.29 -15.36
C SER A 37 -11.35 4.29 -15.01
N PHE A 38 -11.82 3.56 -16.01
CA PHE A 38 -12.73 2.43 -15.83
C PHE A 38 -12.07 1.17 -16.36
N ARG A 39 -12.17 0.09 -15.61
CA ARG A 39 -11.70 -1.24 -16.00
C ARG A 39 -12.81 -2.25 -15.78
N LEU A 40 -13.01 -3.13 -16.76
CA LEU A 40 -13.80 -4.35 -16.63
C LEU A 40 -12.87 -5.54 -16.92
N ARG A 41 -12.96 -6.59 -16.11
CA ARG A 41 -12.22 -7.84 -16.33
C ARG A 41 -13.17 -9.00 -16.10
N ALA A 42 -13.24 -9.91 -17.07
CA ALA A 42 -13.94 -11.17 -16.93
C ALA A 42 -12.90 -12.29 -16.81
N GLU A 43 -13.11 -13.18 -15.85
CA GLU A 43 -12.24 -14.31 -15.55
C GLU A 43 -13.07 -15.58 -15.53
N THR A 44 -12.51 -16.64 -16.10
CA THR A 44 -13.07 -17.99 -16.02
C THR A 44 -11.93 -18.92 -15.67
N ILE A 45 -12.15 -19.82 -14.72
CA ILE A 45 -11.19 -20.85 -14.35
C ILE A 45 -11.89 -22.19 -14.37
N ASN A 46 -11.24 -23.19 -14.95
CA ASN A 46 -11.65 -24.58 -14.91
C ASN A 46 -10.58 -25.38 -14.19
N ASP A 47 -10.98 -26.52 -13.61
CA ASP A 47 -10.08 -27.46 -12.94
C ASP A 47 -9.28 -26.79 -11.82
N THR A 48 -9.98 -26.10 -10.91
CA THR A 48 -9.32 -25.40 -9.81
C THR A 48 -8.50 -26.37 -8.95
N PHE A 49 -7.35 -25.92 -8.44
CA PHE A 49 -6.52 -26.69 -7.49
C PHE A 49 -7.16 -26.87 -6.10
N ARG A 50 -8.42 -26.46 -5.92
CA ARG A 50 -9.15 -26.64 -4.66
C ARG A 50 -9.73 -28.05 -4.61
N SER A 51 -9.86 -28.58 -3.41
CA SER A 51 -10.35 -29.94 -3.14
C SER A 51 -11.74 -30.24 -3.73
N GLU A 52 -12.55 -29.22 -4.00
CA GLU A 52 -13.89 -29.39 -4.56
C GLU A 52 -13.91 -29.39 -6.10
N GLY A 53 -12.77 -29.09 -6.75
CA GLY A 53 -12.67 -29.02 -8.22
C GLY A 53 -13.59 -27.97 -8.82
N GLY A 54 -14.01 -28.18 -10.07
CA GLY A 54 -15.06 -27.38 -10.73
C GLY A 54 -14.57 -26.20 -11.56
N SER A 55 -15.55 -25.46 -12.07
CA SER A 55 -15.38 -24.22 -12.85
C SER A 55 -15.92 -23.03 -12.06
N ASP A 56 -15.27 -21.88 -12.16
CA ASP A 56 -15.69 -20.64 -11.53
C ASP A 56 -15.57 -19.50 -12.55
N GLN A 57 -16.40 -18.47 -12.39
CA GLN A 57 -16.40 -17.30 -13.25
C GLN A 57 -16.68 -16.05 -12.43
N ILE A 58 -16.10 -14.92 -12.86
CA ILE A 58 -16.35 -13.63 -12.23
C ILE A 58 -16.11 -12.52 -13.24
N ALA A 59 -16.92 -11.47 -13.18
CA ALA A 59 -16.59 -10.18 -13.77
C ALA A 59 -16.37 -9.16 -12.66
N VAL A 60 -15.24 -8.46 -12.71
CA VAL A 60 -14.92 -7.37 -11.79
C VAL A 60 -14.79 -6.05 -12.53
N SER A 61 -15.42 -5.01 -11.99
CA SER A 61 -15.27 -3.64 -12.49
C SER A 61 -14.54 -2.77 -11.47
N ARG A 62 -13.74 -1.82 -11.94
CA ARG A 62 -13.16 -0.74 -11.13
C ARG A 62 -13.29 0.59 -11.84
N LEU A 63 -13.91 1.56 -11.18
CA LEU A 63 -13.88 2.98 -11.52
C LEU A 63 -12.95 3.72 -10.55
N LEU A 64 -12.08 4.57 -11.08
CA LEU A 64 -11.32 5.55 -10.32
C LEU A 64 -11.62 6.94 -10.86
N VAL A 65 -11.85 7.90 -9.98
CA VAL A 65 -12.01 9.32 -10.33
C VAL A 65 -11.16 10.14 -9.38
N ALA A 66 -10.25 10.95 -9.91
CA ALA A 66 -9.35 11.78 -9.13
C ALA A 66 -9.43 13.25 -9.54
N ILE A 67 -9.28 14.12 -8.56
CA ILE A 67 -9.12 15.56 -8.72
C ILE A 67 -7.86 15.97 -7.98
N SER A 68 -6.96 16.67 -8.67
CA SER A 68 -5.73 17.21 -8.09
C SER A 68 -5.73 18.73 -8.20
N ALA A 69 -5.31 19.40 -7.14
CA ALA A 69 -5.20 20.85 -7.08
C ALA A 69 -3.79 21.25 -6.61
N ARG A 70 -3.21 22.33 -7.14
CA ARG A 70 -1.86 22.79 -6.77
C ARG A 70 -1.71 24.30 -6.94
N ASN A 71 -0.96 24.92 -6.05
CA ASN A 71 -0.41 26.27 -6.18
C ASN A 71 1.08 26.27 -5.82
N ASP A 72 1.66 27.45 -5.69
CA ASP A 72 3.09 27.65 -5.38
C ASP A 72 3.51 27.11 -4.00
N PHE A 73 2.57 26.94 -3.06
CA PHE A 73 2.88 26.56 -1.68
C PHE A 73 2.53 25.11 -1.34
N GLY A 74 1.64 24.50 -2.12
CA GLY A 74 1.10 23.21 -1.76
C GLY A 74 0.18 22.60 -2.81
N HIS A 75 -0.33 21.43 -2.47
CA HIS A 75 -1.17 20.65 -3.34
C HIS A 75 -2.20 19.85 -2.54
N ALA A 76 -3.22 19.36 -3.23
CA ALA A 76 -4.26 18.52 -2.67
C ALA A 76 -4.67 17.47 -3.68
N LYS A 77 -5.11 16.31 -3.21
CA LYS A 77 -5.70 15.28 -4.06
C LYS A 77 -6.87 14.61 -3.37
N LEU A 78 -7.94 14.43 -4.13
CA LEU A 78 -9.07 13.55 -3.82
C LEU A 78 -9.12 12.47 -4.89
N GLU A 79 -9.20 11.20 -4.50
CA GLU A 79 -9.41 10.08 -5.42
C GLU A 79 -10.47 9.14 -4.83
N LEU A 80 -11.50 8.85 -5.62
CA LEU A 80 -12.58 7.94 -5.31
C LEU A 80 -12.37 6.62 -6.05
N ILE A 81 -12.83 5.53 -5.44
CA ILE A 81 -12.84 4.19 -6.03
C ILE A 81 -14.24 3.57 -5.94
N ASP A 82 -14.64 2.89 -7.00
CA ASP A 82 -15.79 1.98 -6.99
C ASP A 82 -15.41 0.67 -7.67
N SER A 83 -15.21 -0.36 -6.87
CA SER A 83 -14.81 -1.71 -7.29
C SER A 83 -15.91 -2.71 -6.93
N ARG A 84 -16.41 -3.43 -7.92
CA ARG A 84 -17.57 -4.34 -7.81
C ARG A 84 -17.31 -5.68 -8.49
N SER A 85 -18.02 -6.72 -8.04
CA SER A 85 -18.11 -8.01 -8.72
C SER A 85 -19.49 -8.26 -9.32
N ALA A 86 -19.55 -9.15 -10.31
CA ALA A 86 -20.75 -9.74 -10.87
C ALA A 86 -20.43 -11.16 -11.37
N PHE A 87 -21.46 -11.99 -11.54
CA PHE A 87 -21.39 -13.39 -11.99
C PHE A 87 -20.62 -14.34 -11.09
N ASP A 88 -20.14 -13.88 -9.93
CA ASP A 88 -19.67 -14.71 -8.84
C ASP A 88 -20.82 -15.55 -8.23
N ASP A 89 -20.45 -16.62 -7.55
CA ASP A 89 -21.35 -17.48 -6.80
C ASP A 89 -20.81 -17.80 -5.39
N ARG A 90 -21.49 -18.72 -4.69
CA ARG A 90 -21.12 -19.08 -3.32
C ARG A 90 -19.76 -19.78 -3.20
N GLY A 91 -19.32 -20.46 -4.26
CA GLY A 91 -18.02 -21.12 -4.34
C GLY A 91 -16.90 -20.17 -4.76
N THR A 92 -17.24 -19.03 -5.37
CA THR A 92 -16.27 -18.00 -5.72
C THR A 92 -15.58 -17.45 -4.46
N PRO A 93 -14.24 -17.45 -4.41
CA PRO A 93 -13.43 -17.02 -3.27
C PRO A 93 -13.36 -15.49 -3.19
N LEU A 94 -14.49 -14.82 -2.98
CA LEU A 94 -14.53 -13.36 -2.90
C LEU A 94 -13.92 -12.82 -1.61
N GLY A 95 -13.17 -11.74 -1.74
CA GLY A 95 -12.65 -10.97 -0.62
C GLY A 95 -12.75 -9.46 -0.80
N ASN A 96 -12.28 -8.73 0.21
CA ASN A 96 -12.13 -7.27 0.14
C ASN A 96 -11.00 -6.82 -0.80
N ASP A 97 -10.35 -7.76 -1.48
CA ASP A 97 -9.49 -7.56 -2.64
C ASP A 97 -10.23 -7.42 -3.97
N ASP A 98 -11.45 -7.90 -4.06
CA ASP A 98 -12.29 -7.82 -5.26
C ASP A 98 -13.25 -6.63 -5.22
N ILE A 99 -13.78 -6.33 -4.04
CA ILE A 99 -14.89 -5.37 -3.87
C ILE A 99 -14.49 -4.25 -2.89
N ASN A 100 -14.73 -3.01 -3.30
CA ASN A 100 -14.63 -1.80 -2.47
C ASN A 100 -15.49 -0.71 -3.14
N THR A 101 -16.72 -0.57 -2.69
CA THR A 101 -17.73 0.24 -3.39
C THR A 101 -17.77 1.67 -2.88
N ALA A 102 -17.76 2.64 -3.80
CA ALA A 102 -17.88 4.08 -3.52
C ALA A 102 -17.08 4.59 -2.30
N ASP A 103 -15.76 4.36 -2.25
CA ASP A 103 -14.89 4.79 -1.15
C ASP A 103 -13.90 5.89 -1.55
N VAL A 104 -13.34 6.56 -0.55
CA VAL A 104 -12.26 7.54 -0.67
C VAL A 104 -10.91 6.81 -0.60
N LEU A 105 -10.31 6.62 -1.77
CA LEU A 105 -9.00 5.99 -1.90
C LEU A 105 -7.84 6.92 -1.50
N GLN A 106 -7.90 8.19 -1.90
CA GLN A 106 -6.94 9.21 -1.49
C GLN A 106 -7.66 10.50 -1.10
N ALA A 107 -7.20 11.14 -0.03
CA ALA A 107 -7.65 12.45 0.40
C ALA A 107 -6.52 13.05 1.26
N TYR A 108 -5.67 13.87 0.65
CA TYR A 108 -4.53 14.46 1.35
C TYR A 108 -4.27 15.90 0.92
N LEU A 109 -3.61 16.62 1.82
CA LEU A 109 -3.04 17.94 1.60
C LEU A 109 -1.53 17.84 1.69
N GLY A 110 -0.83 18.60 0.86
CA GLY A 110 0.61 18.60 0.76
C GLY A 110 1.19 20.00 0.76
N LEU A 111 2.33 20.18 1.40
CA LEU A 111 3.19 21.37 1.24
C LEU A 111 4.28 21.06 0.24
N HIS A 112 4.65 22.07 -0.55
CA HIS A 112 5.74 21.98 -1.51
C HIS A 112 6.82 23.02 -1.18
N ARG A 113 8.08 22.63 -1.27
CA ARG A 113 9.23 23.50 -1.09
C ARG A 113 10.27 23.22 -2.17
N ASP A 114 10.56 24.23 -2.98
CA ASP A 114 11.74 24.25 -3.84
C ASP A 114 13.01 24.56 -3.03
N ASP A 115 14.17 24.27 -3.62
CA ASP A 115 15.51 24.56 -3.09
C ASP A 115 15.78 24.03 -1.67
N TYR A 116 15.11 22.94 -1.27
CA TYR A 116 15.32 22.27 0.01
C TYR A 116 16.49 21.28 -0.11
N TYR A 117 17.64 21.63 0.49
CA TYR A 117 18.89 20.85 0.43
C TYR A 117 19.31 20.46 -1.01
N GLY A 118 19.19 21.39 -1.96
CA GLY A 118 19.57 21.15 -3.36
C GLY A 118 18.55 20.33 -4.17
N GLY A 119 17.31 20.25 -3.69
CA GLY A 119 16.21 19.57 -4.37
C GLY A 119 14.84 20.16 -4.01
N THR A 120 13.79 19.40 -4.25
CA THR A 120 12.41 19.72 -3.88
C THR A 120 11.95 18.83 -2.74
N LEU A 121 11.05 19.33 -1.89
CA LEU A 121 10.44 18.58 -0.80
C LEU A 121 8.92 18.69 -0.88
N ASP A 122 8.24 17.54 -0.96
CA ASP A 122 6.81 17.42 -0.72
C ASP A 122 6.57 16.83 0.68
N LEU A 123 5.65 17.42 1.44
CA LEU A 123 5.19 16.91 2.76
C LEU A 123 3.68 16.73 2.74
N ASP A 124 3.21 15.48 2.81
CA ASP A 124 1.79 15.15 2.70
C ASP A 124 1.22 14.61 4.00
N VAL A 125 -0.02 15.02 4.29
CA VAL A 125 -0.83 14.51 5.41
C VAL A 125 -2.22 14.11 4.94
N GLY A 126 -2.68 12.92 5.35
CA GLY A 126 -4.02 12.42 5.04
C GLY A 126 -3.98 10.98 4.54
N ARG A 127 -4.92 10.64 3.67
CA ARG A 127 -5.04 9.32 3.05
C ARG A 127 -4.35 9.29 1.69
N TYR A 128 -3.43 8.36 1.48
CA TYR A 128 -2.78 8.17 0.19
C TYR A 128 -2.43 6.72 -0.10
N THR A 129 -2.09 6.43 -1.36
CA THR A 129 -1.48 5.16 -1.77
C THR A 129 0.04 5.28 -1.77
N LEU A 130 0.75 4.19 -1.48
CA LEU A 130 2.19 4.07 -1.66
C LEU A 130 2.50 3.11 -2.81
N ASP A 131 3.55 3.41 -3.56
CA ASP A 131 4.09 2.57 -4.63
C ASP A 131 5.60 2.72 -4.64
N LEU A 132 6.32 1.75 -4.07
CA LEU A 132 7.75 1.89 -3.76
C LEU A 132 8.57 0.82 -4.48
N GLY A 133 9.73 1.23 -4.98
CA GLY A 133 10.73 0.36 -5.58
C GLY A 133 10.18 -0.61 -6.62
N SER A 134 10.42 -1.90 -6.40
CA SER A 134 10.00 -2.99 -7.30
C SER A 134 8.52 -3.38 -7.13
N ARG A 135 7.84 -2.77 -6.17
CA ARG A 135 6.44 -3.05 -5.80
C ARG A 135 6.22 -4.43 -5.15
N ARG A 136 7.28 -5.21 -4.89
CA ARG A 136 7.20 -6.51 -4.18
C ARG A 136 6.85 -6.40 -2.70
N LEU A 137 7.20 -5.28 -2.06
CA LEU A 137 6.92 -5.00 -0.64
C LEU A 137 5.80 -3.98 -0.40
N VAL A 138 5.68 -2.97 -1.27
CA VAL A 138 4.65 -1.92 -1.15
C VAL A 138 4.20 -1.53 -2.54
N SER A 139 2.96 -1.87 -2.89
CA SER A 139 2.42 -1.57 -4.22
C SER A 139 1.09 -0.84 -4.19
N ARG A 140 0.94 0.05 -5.17
CA ARG A 140 -0.37 0.42 -5.69
C ARG A 140 -0.78 -0.63 -6.72
N ASN A 141 -1.39 -1.71 -6.24
CA ASN A 141 -1.74 -2.90 -7.02
C ASN A 141 -2.37 -2.59 -8.41
N ARG A 142 -1.80 -3.12 -9.49
CA ARG A 142 -2.36 -2.93 -10.84
C ARG A 142 -3.42 -3.97 -11.16
N PHE A 143 -3.12 -5.24 -10.90
CA PHE A 143 -4.00 -6.36 -11.25
C PHE A 143 -5.22 -6.45 -10.32
N ARG A 144 -5.01 -6.51 -9.01
CA ARG A 144 -6.07 -6.59 -8.00
C ARG A 144 -7.18 -5.55 -8.22
N ASN A 145 -8.43 -5.91 -7.97
CA ASN A 145 -9.56 -5.01 -8.25
C ASN A 145 -9.69 -3.85 -7.28
N THR A 146 -9.07 -3.93 -6.11
CA THR A 146 -9.04 -2.86 -5.12
C THR A 146 -7.60 -2.44 -4.80
N LEU A 147 -7.44 -1.27 -4.18
CA LEU A 147 -6.13 -0.64 -3.92
C LEU A 147 -5.88 -0.48 -2.41
N ASN A 148 -4.61 -0.59 -1.99
CA ASN A 148 -4.23 -0.32 -0.61
C ASN A 148 -4.09 1.19 -0.42
N SER A 149 -4.59 1.70 0.70
CA SER A 149 -4.40 3.08 1.13
C SER A 149 -3.89 3.13 2.57
N PHE A 150 -3.33 4.27 2.92
CA PHE A 150 -2.66 4.53 4.17
C PHE A 150 -3.07 5.91 4.67
N ASP A 151 -3.44 6.00 5.94
CA ASP A 151 -3.68 7.26 6.63
C ASP A 151 -2.42 7.65 7.40
N GLY A 152 -1.84 8.83 7.15
CA GLY A 152 -0.60 9.20 7.81
C GLY A 152 0.10 10.42 7.24
N LEU A 153 1.43 10.39 7.37
CA LEU A 153 2.35 11.43 6.92
C LEU A 153 3.42 10.82 6.01
N ARG A 154 3.72 11.47 4.88
CA ARG A 154 4.88 11.12 4.05
C ARG A 154 5.64 12.37 3.64
N SER A 155 6.95 12.24 3.51
CA SER A 155 7.80 13.26 2.92
C SER A 155 8.52 12.67 1.72
N LEU A 156 8.69 13.45 0.67
CA LEU A 156 9.43 13.05 -0.51
C LEU A 156 10.37 14.16 -0.93
N TRP A 157 11.65 13.94 -0.69
CA TRP A 157 12.71 14.79 -1.17
C TRP A 157 13.22 14.25 -2.51
N ARG A 158 13.40 15.13 -3.51
CA ARG A 158 13.96 14.79 -4.83
C ARG A 158 14.99 15.83 -5.27
N ALA A 159 16.18 15.36 -5.63
CA ALA A 159 17.21 16.11 -6.34
C ALA A 159 17.38 15.53 -7.76
N GLU A 160 18.41 15.98 -8.48
CA GLU A 160 18.70 15.54 -9.86
C GLU A 160 18.82 14.01 -9.98
N ASP A 161 19.69 13.40 -9.18
CA ASP A 161 19.98 11.96 -9.23
C ASP A 161 19.52 11.19 -7.99
N SER A 162 18.86 11.83 -7.04
CA SER A 162 18.54 11.21 -5.75
C SER A 162 17.11 11.49 -5.31
N ALA A 163 16.48 10.54 -4.65
CA ALA A 163 15.25 10.80 -3.90
C ALA A 163 15.24 10.04 -2.58
N VAL A 164 14.59 10.61 -1.58
CA VAL A 164 14.39 9.99 -0.27
C VAL A 164 12.95 10.20 0.16
N GLN A 165 12.25 9.10 0.39
CA GLN A 165 10.90 9.07 0.92
C GLN A 165 10.89 8.57 2.35
N PHE A 166 10.28 9.32 3.26
CA PHE A 166 9.91 8.83 4.59
C PHE A 166 8.39 8.75 4.70
N PHE A 167 7.91 7.81 5.50
CA PHE A 167 6.49 7.73 5.81
C PHE A 167 6.23 7.14 7.20
N TYR A 168 5.11 7.55 7.80
CA TYR A 168 4.57 6.97 9.02
C TYR A 168 3.05 6.88 8.89
N ASN A 169 2.53 5.65 8.88
CA ASN A 169 1.19 5.35 8.40
C ASN A 169 0.43 4.38 9.30
N TYR A 170 -0.89 4.50 9.22
CA TYR A 170 -1.85 3.49 9.60
C TYR A 170 -2.44 2.89 8.31
N PRO A 171 -2.20 1.60 8.02
CA PRO A 171 -2.85 0.93 6.92
C PRO A 171 -4.38 1.00 7.06
N VAL A 172 -5.05 1.31 5.96
CA VAL A 172 -6.50 1.37 5.90
C VAL A 172 -7.05 -0.02 5.59
N LEU A 173 -7.93 -0.53 6.44
CA LEU A 173 -8.62 -1.79 6.19
C LEU A 173 -9.83 -1.55 5.29
N ARG A 174 -9.85 -2.29 4.17
CA ARG A 174 -10.96 -2.29 3.23
C ARG A 174 -12.17 -3.01 3.80
N ARG A 175 -13.35 -2.45 3.57
CA ARG A 175 -14.62 -2.97 4.05
C ARG A 175 -15.66 -3.05 2.91
N PRO A 176 -16.67 -3.94 3.01
CA PRO A 176 -16.92 -4.91 4.09
C PRO A 176 -15.95 -6.09 4.10
N THR A 177 -16.00 -6.90 5.16
CA THR A 177 -15.19 -8.13 5.27
C THR A 177 -16.04 -9.39 5.40
N ASP A 178 -17.36 -9.25 5.58
CA ASP A 178 -18.29 -10.38 5.61
C ASP A 178 -18.75 -10.75 4.20
N ARG A 179 -18.96 -12.07 3.97
CA ARG A 179 -19.27 -12.64 2.66
C ARG A 179 -20.56 -12.06 2.06
N ASP A 180 -21.63 -11.97 2.86
CA ASP A 180 -22.95 -11.54 2.39
C ASP A 180 -22.96 -10.08 1.92
N ALA A 181 -22.26 -9.19 2.62
CA ALA A 181 -22.12 -7.79 2.20
C ALA A 181 -21.25 -7.65 0.96
N LEU A 182 -20.21 -8.48 0.80
CA LEU A 182 -19.39 -8.54 -0.41
C LEU A 182 -20.24 -8.98 -1.61
N ASP A 183 -20.98 -10.09 -1.52
CA ASP A 183 -21.89 -10.57 -2.59
C ASP A 183 -22.88 -9.50 -3.04
N ALA A 184 -23.45 -8.78 -2.08
CA ALA A 184 -24.42 -7.73 -2.35
C ALA A 184 -23.78 -6.40 -2.81
N ASN A 185 -22.46 -6.35 -3.05
CA ASN A 185 -21.71 -5.13 -3.38
C ASN A 185 -22.03 -3.97 -2.42
N ARG A 186 -22.20 -4.25 -1.12
CA ARG A 186 -22.60 -3.23 -0.14
C ARG A 186 -21.46 -2.25 0.10
N HIS A 187 -21.83 -0.98 0.23
CA HIS A 187 -20.90 0.04 0.69
C HIS A 187 -20.70 -0.04 2.20
N GLN A 188 -19.43 -0.07 2.60
CA GLN A 188 -19.02 0.17 3.97
C GLN A 188 -17.71 0.94 3.97
N ALA A 189 -17.73 2.16 4.50
CA ALA A 189 -16.55 3.01 4.51
C ALA A 189 -15.32 2.36 5.16
N ASP A 190 -14.20 2.45 4.45
CA ASP A 190 -12.89 1.97 4.83
C ASP A 190 -12.36 2.69 6.07
N ARG A 191 -11.71 1.95 6.97
CA ARG A 191 -11.21 2.48 8.24
C ARG A 191 -9.77 2.05 8.50
N HIS A 192 -8.92 2.99 8.89
CA HIS A 192 -7.68 2.61 9.53
C HIS A 192 -7.95 2.08 10.93
N TYR A 193 -7.06 1.22 11.40
CA TYR A 193 -7.09 0.69 12.75
C TYR A 193 -5.78 1.04 13.44
N SER A 194 -5.86 1.65 14.63
CA SER A 194 -4.70 2.18 15.34
C SER A 194 -3.70 1.12 15.83
N GLY A 195 -4.13 -0.15 15.86
CA GLY A 195 -3.29 -1.29 16.24
C GLY A 195 -2.30 -1.73 15.15
N THR A 196 -2.39 -1.20 13.93
CA THR A 196 -1.42 -1.48 12.86
C THR A 196 -0.73 -0.19 12.44
N ARG A 197 0.60 -0.19 12.51
CA ARG A 197 1.47 0.94 12.14
C ARG A 197 2.50 0.46 11.14
N PHE A 198 2.69 1.24 10.09
CA PHE A 198 3.64 0.97 9.02
C PHE A 198 4.46 2.22 8.75
N TRP A 199 5.77 2.13 8.84
CA TRP A 199 6.66 3.28 8.63
C TRP A 199 7.92 2.85 7.90
N GLY A 200 8.67 3.82 7.39
CA GLY A 200 9.94 3.50 6.77
C GLY A 200 10.59 4.65 6.04
N VAL A 201 11.73 4.31 5.46
CA VAL A 201 12.51 5.13 4.56
C VAL A 201 12.83 4.34 3.30
N HIS A 202 12.69 4.96 2.14
CA HIS A 202 13.14 4.44 0.85
C HIS A 202 14.00 5.52 0.20
N ALA A 203 15.23 5.18 -0.15
CA ALA A 203 16.18 6.07 -0.78
C ALA A 203 16.58 5.49 -2.13
N GLU A 204 16.69 6.36 -3.14
CA GLU A 204 17.16 6.01 -4.46
C GLU A 204 18.28 6.96 -4.91
N HIS A 205 19.21 6.42 -5.70
CA HIS A 205 20.26 7.17 -6.34
C HIS A 205 20.52 6.62 -7.75
N LEU A 206 20.61 7.50 -8.74
CA LEU A 206 20.92 7.18 -10.13
C LEU A 206 22.41 7.40 -10.38
N LEU A 207 23.12 6.36 -10.79
CA LEU A 207 24.51 6.45 -11.22
C LEU A 207 24.63 5.94 -12.66
N GLY A 208 24.81 6.87 -13.60
CA GLY A 208 24.72 6.58 -15.03
C GLY A 208 23.32 6.10 -15.40
N GLN A 209 23.20 4.85 -15.85
CA GLN A 209 21.90 4.23 -16.18
C GLN A 209 21.36 3.31 -15.08
N THR A 210 22.13 3.09 -14.01
CA THR A 210 21.77 2.16 -12.95
C THR A 210 21.18 2.92 -11.77
N ARG A 211 19.95 2.56 -11.40
CA ARG A 211 19.29 3.03 -10.19
C ARG A 211 19.62 2.08 -9.05
N TYR A 212 20.11 2.63 -7.95
CA TYR A 212 20.31 1.94 -6.69
C TYR A 212 19.25 2.39 -5.70
N GLU A 213 18.69 1.45 -4.95
CA GLU A 213 17.68 1.71 -3.94
C GLU A 213 18.06 1.02 -2.64
N TRP A 214 17.86 1.69 -1.50
CA TRP A 214 17.99 1.12 -0.17
C TRP A 214 16.76 1.49 0.64
N TYR A 215 16.28 0.57 1.46
CA TYR A 215 15.09 0.82 2.25
C TYR A 215 15.06 0.07 3.56
N TYR A 216 14.34 0.67 4.50
CA TYR A 216 13.93 0.04 5.75
C TYR A 216 12.45 0.29 5.97
N TYR A 217 11.69 -0.78 6.25
CA TYR A 217 10.28 -0.74 6.57
C TYR A 217 10.00 -1.45 7.90
N GLY A 218 9.32 -0.75 8.81
CA GLY A 218 8.84 -1.29 10.07
C GLY A 218 7.33 -1.50 10.04
N LEU A 219 6.90 -2.69 10.48
CA LEU A 219 5.49 -3.04 10.69
C LEU A 219 5.29 -3.42 12.17
N ARG A 220 4.28 -2.83 12.81
CA ARG A 220 3.79 -3.28 14.12
C ARG A 220 2.29 -3.41 14.04
N GLU A 221 1.84 -4.63 14.18
CA GLU A 221 0.45 -5.04 14.10
C GLU A 221 0.07 -5.70 15.41
N ARG A 222 -1.10 -5.35 15.95
CA ARG A 222 -1.68 -5.94 17.16
C ARG A 222 -3.15 -6.22 16.92
N ASP A 223 -3.62 -7.30 17.54
CA ASP A 223 -5.04 -7.64 17.54
C ASP A 223 -5.90 -6.53 18.16
N GLN A 224 -7.13 -6.46 17.69
CA GLN A 224 -8.18 -5.62 18.24
C GLN A 224 -9.46 -6.43 18.42
N PRO A 225 -10.41 -5.97 19.27
CA PRO A 225 -11.61 -6.74 19.65
C PRO A 225 -12.43 -7.34 18.50
N ASN A 226 -12.31 -6.79 17.28
CA ASN A 226 -13.01 -7.26 16.07
C ASN A 226 -12.07 -7.42 14.87
N LEU A 227 -10.77 -7.61 15.10
CA LEU A 227 -9.78 -7.80 14.05
C LEU A 227 -8.64 -8.66 14.60
N ALA A 228 -8.75 -9.97 14.38
CA ALA A 228 -7.66 -10.90 14.64
C ALA A 228 -6.59 -10.75 13.55
N THR A 229 -5.34 -10.70 13.97
CA THR A 229 -4.17 -10.50 13.11
C THR A 229 -3.12 -11.55 13.41
N ARG A 230 -2.04 -11.56 12.63
CA ARG A 230 -0.86 -12.38 12.96
C ARG A 230 0.05 -11.68 13.97
N ASN A 231 -0.36 -10.54 14.53
CA ASN A 231 0.40 -9.75 15.51
C ASN A 231 1.84 -9.51 15.04
N ARG A 232 1.99 -9.13 13.77
CA ARG A 232 3.28 -9.01 13.08
C ARG A 232 4.07 -7.81 13.58
N HIS A 233 5.24 -8.06 14.12
CA HIS A 233 6.25 -7.07 14.47
C HIS A 233 7.47 -7.31 13.60
N LEU A 234 7.54 -6.68 12.43
CA LEU A 234 8.57 -6.94 11.43
C LEU A 234 9.45 -5.72 11.19
N ASP A 235 10.73 -5.99 11.02
CA ASP A 235 11.75 -5.04 10.56
C ASP A 235 12.29 -5.60 9.23
N THR A 236 12.06 -4.87 8.15
CA THR A 236 12.42 -5.27 6.78
C THR A 236 13.49 -4.33 6.26
N VAL A 237 14.65 -4.85 5.88
CA VAL A 237 15.73 -4.11 5.23
C VAL A 237 15.96 -4.69 3.85
N GLY A 238 16.16 -3.84 2.85
CA GLY A 238 16.51 -4.33 1.53
C GLY A 238 17.29 -3.34 0.70
N TRP A 239 17.82 -3.87 -0.39
CA TRP A 239 18.53 -3.14 -1.42
C TRP A 239 18.13 -3.67 -2.79
N ARG A 240 18.10 -2.78 -3.77
CA ARG A 240 17.84 -3.10 -5.16
C ARG A 240 18.79 -2.32 -6.06
N MET A 241 19.21 -2.93 -7.16
CA MET A 241 19.76 -2.20 -8.29
C MET A 241 19.05 -2.60 -9.58
N ARG A 242 18.86 -1.63 -10.46
CA ARG A 242 18.19 -1.84 -11.73
C ARG A 242 18.80 -0.99 -12.82
N ASN A 243 19.08 -1.60 -13.96
CA ASN A 243 19.43 -0.90 -15.19
C ASN A 243 18.44 -1.31 -16.29
N PRO A 244 17.65 -0.38 -16.84
CA PRO A 244 16.64 -0.69 -17.84
C PRO A 244 17.20 -0.71 -19.28
N SER A 245 18.52 -0.83 -19.47
CA SER A 245 19.16 -0.84 -20.79
C SER A 245 18.54 -1.91 -21.70
N PRO A 246 18.16 -1.55 -22.95
CA PRO A 246 17.67 -2.53 -23.93
C PRO A 246 18.72 -3.60 -24.28
N PHE A 247 20.01 -3.27 -24.23
CA PHE A 247 21.07 -4.21 -24.63
C PHE A 247 21.41 -5.22 -23.53
N LEU A 248 21.44 -4.77 -22.27
CA LEU A 248 21.65 -5.61 -21.10
C LEU A 248 20.90 -4.99 -19.93
N GLY A 249 19.61 -5.32 -19.84
CA GLY A 249 18.77 -4.93 -18.74
C GLY A 249 18.98 -5.86 -17.57
N TYR A 250 19.00 -5.34 -16.36
CA TYR A 250 19.07 -6.17 -15.17
C TYR A 250 18.32 -5.57 -14.00
N GLU A 251 17.89 -6.43 -13.10
CA GLU A 251 17.36 -6.09 -11.80
C GLU A 251 17.86 -7.11 -10.77
N ILE A 252 18.38 -6.63 -9.65
CA ILE A 252 18.73 -7.49 -8.52
C ILE A 252 18.17 -6.85 -7.26
N GLU A 253 17.46 -7.62 -6.45
CA GLU A 253 16.89 -7.17 -5.18
C GLU A 253 17.11 -8.23 -4.11
N ALA A 254 17.49 -7.79 -2.90
CA ALA A 254 17.61 -8.66 -1.73
C ALA A 254 16.94 -8.01 -0.53
N VAL A 255 16.17 -8.79 0.21
CA VAL A 255 15.36 -8.34 1.34
C VAL A 255 15.51 -9.28 2.51
N TRP A 256 15.84 -8.72 3.67
CA TRP A 256 15.91 -9.44 4.93
C TRP A 256 14.81 -8.95 5.87
N GLN A 257 14.12 -9.89 6.52
CA GLN A 257 13.11 -9.61 7.52
C GLN A 257 13.46 -10.27 8.85
N THR A 258 13.33 -9.51 9.92
CA THR A 258 13.43 -10.01 11.29
C THR A 258 12.28 -9.52 12.15
N GLY A 259 12.02 -10.19 13.26
CA GLY A 259 11.08 -9.72 14.26
C GLY A 259 10.27 -10.87 14.85
N ARG A 260 8.96 -10.68 15.00
CA ARG A 260 8.05 -11.71 15.52
C ARG A 260 6.72 -11.72 14.80
N SER A 261 6.12 -12.89 14.68
CA SER A 261 4.77 -13.05 14.12
C SER A 261 4.13 -14.32 14.63
N ARG A 262 2.80 -14.40 14.57
CA ARG A 262 2.05 -15.64 14.84
C ARG A 262 1.87 -16.43 13.54
N ALA A 263 1.76 -17.75 13.65
CA ALA A 263 1.54 -18.64 12.52
C ALA A 263 0.23 -18.31 11.76
N SER A 264 -0.82 -17.92 12.48
CA SER A 264 -2.11 -17.56 11.87
C SER A 264 -2.87 -16.49 12.65
N THR A 265 -4.06 -16.15 12.15
CA THR A 265 -5.04 -15.28 12.82
C THR A 265 -6.02 -16.06 13.71
N SER A 266 -5.82 -17.38 13.87
CA SER A 266 -6.68 -18.22 14.71
C SER A 266 -6.63 -17.77 16.17
N ALA A 267 -7.77 -17.83 16.86
CA ALA A 267 -7.83 -17.54 18.29
C ALA A 267 -7.01 -18.53 19.15
N SER A 268 -6.69 -19.71 18.63
CA SER A 268 -5.81 -20.69 19.29
C SER A 268 -4.32 -20.35 19.13
N GLU A 269 -3.95 -19.61 18.09
CA GLU A 269 -2.57 -19.28 17.73
C GLU A 269 -2.15 -17.97 18.38
N ILE A 270 -1.83 -18.01 19.67
CA ILE A 270 -1.47 -16.81 20.46
C ILE A 270 0.03 -16.62 20.66
N VAL A 271 0.83 -17.65 20.40
CA VAL A 271 2.29 -17.66 20.59
C VAL A 271 2.96 -16.88 19.47
N ALA A 272 3.84 -15.94 19.84
CA ALA A 272 4.64 -15.20 18.89
C ALA A 272 5.93 -15.97 18.58
N LEU A 273 6.11 -16.33 17.31
CA LEU A 273 7.28 -17.02 16.77
C LEU A 273 8.33 -15.98 16.34
N ASP A 274 9.60 -16.36 16.39
CA ASP A 274 10.71 -15.53 15.93
C ASP A 274 10.74 -15.50 14.39
N HIS A 275 10.54 -14.33 13.81
CA HIS A 275 10.46 -14.16 12.36
C HIS A 275 11.85 -13.93 11.77
N LYS A 276 12.27 -14.76 10.82
CA LYS A 276 13.54 -14.63 10.09
C LYS A 276 13.34 -15.06 8.64
N ALA A 277 13.21 -14.11 7.73
CA ALA A 277 12.92 -14.42 6.33
C ALA A 277 13.82 -13.68 5.36
N LEU A 278 14.05 -14.29 4.20
CA LEU A 278 14.87 -13.78 3.12
C LEU A 278 14.08 -13.81 1.81
N PHE A 279 14.23 -12.76 1.01
CA PHE A 279 13.82 -12.75 -0.39
C PHE A 279 14.96 -12.26 -1.29
N VAL A 280 15.10 -12.89 -2.46
CA VAL A 280 16.05 -12.51 -3.50
C VAL A 280 15.35 -12.55 -4.85
N HIS A 281 15.52 -11.51 -5.64
CA HIS A 281 15.11 -11.42 -7.04
C HIS A 281 16.32 -11.15 -7.93
N GLY A 282 16.36 -11.79 -9.09
CA GLY A 282 17.30 -11.49 -10.17
C GLY A 282 16.62 -11.55 -11.53
N GLU A 283 16.74 -10.51 -12.32
CA GLU A 283 16.36 -10.45 -13.74
C GLU A 283 17.58 -10.09 -14.57
N LEU A 284 17.78 -10.81 -15.67
CA LEU A 284 18.63 -10.41 -16.80
C LEU A 284 17.77 -10.37 -18.05
N SER A 285 17.88 -9.32 -18.84
CA SER A 285 17.08 -9.17 -20.05
C SER A 285 17.83 -8.52 -21.22
N HIS A 286 17.39 -8.85 -22.43
CA HIS A 286 17.84 -8.26 -23.67
C HIS A 286 16.63 -8.00 -24.57
N GLN A 287 16.56 -6.79 -25.10
CA GLN A 287 15.57 -6.36 -26.07
C GLN A 287 16.22 -6.20 -27.44
N HIS A 288 15.71 -6.93 -28.42
CA HIS A 288 16.18 -6.89 -29.79
C HIS A 288 15.68 -5.62 -30.49
N GLY A 289 16.53 -5.03 -31.33
CA GLY A 289 16.16 -3.91 -32.21
C GLY A 289 15.35 -4.33 -33.44
N ASP A 290 14.59 -5.43 -33.35
CA ASP A 290 13.72 -5.89 -34.43
C ASP A 290 12.41 -5.08 -34.47
N ARG A 291 11.59 -5.30 -35.51
CA ARG A 291 10.31 -4.57 -35.66
C ARG A 291 9.27 -4.93 -34.59
N LEU A 292 9.46 -6.05 -33.89
CA LEU A 292 8.57 -6.53 -32.84
C LEU A 292 8.96 -6.01 -31.46
N ALA A 293 10.16 -5.40 -31.35
CA ALA A 293 10.77 -5.03 -30.08
C ALA A 293 10.87 -6.23 -29.12
N SER A 294 11.21 -7.41 -29.65
CA SER A 294 11.24 -8.69 -28.94
C SER A 294 12.13 -8.61 -27.70
N LYS A 295 11.64 -9.05 -26.54
CA LYS A 295 12.42 -9.09 -25.28
C LYS A 295 12.56 -10.54 -24.78
N VAL A 296 13.77 -10.92 -24.45
CA VAL A 296 14.07 -12.15 -23.69
C VAL A 296 14.51 -11.76 -22.29
N ALA A 297 13.96 -12.43 -21.28
CA ALA A 297 14.34 -12.23 -19.89
C ALA A 297 14.48 -13.58 -19.18
N VAL A 298 15.45 -13.67 -18.28
CA VAL A 298 15.61 -14.77 -17.32
C VAL A 298 15.37 -14.18 -15.95
N LEU A 299 14.41 -14.74 -15.22
CA LEU A 299 14.00 -14.30 -13.89
C LEU A 299 14.23 -15.41 -12.87
N LEU A 300 14.69 -15.03 -11.68
CA LEU A 300 14.84 -15.88 -10.52
C LEU A 300 14.22 -15.17 -9.32
N ASP A 301 13.24 -15.81 -8.68
CA ASP A 301 12.70 -15.38 -7.40
C ASP A 301 12.90 -16.48 -6.37
N TYR A 302 13.47 -16.11 -5.22
CA TYR A 302 13.56 -16.94 -4.03
C TYR A 302 12.92 -16.21 -2.87
N ALA A 303 11.96 -16.86 -2.21
CA ALA A 303 11.38 -16.41 -0.96
C ALA A 303 11.52 -17.54 0.07
N SER A 304 12.04 -17.24 1.25
CA SER A 304 12.10 -18.24 2.32
C SER A 304 10.69 -18.64 2.76
N GLY A 305 10.57 -19.91 3.11
CA GLY A 305 9.37 -20.51 3.65
C GLY A 305 9.70 -21.19 4.97
N ASP A 306 8.67 -21.37 5.77
CA ASP A 306 8.75 -22.03 7.08
C ASP A 306 9.06 -23.52 6.91
N LYS A 307 10.23 -23.97 7.40
CA LYS A 307 10.70 -25.35 7.22
C LYS A 307 10.08 -26.31 8.24
N CYS A 308 9.87 -25.82 9.46
CA CYS A 308 9.45 -26.60 10.62
C CYS A 308 8.29 -25.88 11.33
N PRO A 309 7.04 -26.05 10.90
CA PRO A 309 5.90 -25.27 11.41
C PRO A 309 5.55 -25.51 12.89
N ASP A 310 6.15 -26.52 13.52
CA ASP A 310 5.92 -26.89 14.92
C ASP A 310 7.04 -26.40 15.86
N ASP A 311 7.97 -25.57 15.38
CA ASP A 311 9.01 -24.93 16.21
C ASP A 311 8.65 -23.48 16.59
N GLU A 312 9.60 -22.77 17.21
CA GLU A 312 9.42 -21.38 17.67
C GLU A 312 9.84 -20.33 16.64
N ASP A 313 10.22 -20.74 15.43
CA ASP A 313 10.63 -19.86 14.34
C ASP A 313 9.51 -19.73 13.29
N ASN A 314 9.51 -18.63 12.55
CA ASN A 314 8.70 -18.45 11.35
C ASN A 314 9.56 -17.88 10.24
N GLU A 315 9.85 -18.73 9.25
CA GLU A 315 10.77 -18.38 8.16
C GLU A 315 10.03 -17.92 6.90
N ARG A 316 8.70 -17.80 6.96
CA ARG A 316 7.87 -17.38 5.81
C ARG A 316 8.04 -15.90 5.52
N PHE A 317 8.54 -15.58 4.33
CA PHE A 317 8.64 -14.19 3.87
C PHE A 317 7.26 -13.49 3.79
N ASP A 318 7.18 -12.29 4.35
CA ASP A 318 5.98 -11.45 4.34
C ASP A 318 6.14 -10.34 3.28
N THR A 319 5.24 -10.31 2.30
CA THR A 319 5.23 -9.32 1.21
C THR A 319 4.71 -7.95 1.64
N LEU A 320 4.42 -7.75 2.92
CA LEU A 320 3.86 -6.55 3.53
C LEU A 320 2.57 -6.10 2.81
N PHE A 321 2.67 -5.06 1.99
CA PHE A 321 1.57 -4.48 1.20
C PHE A 321 1.84 -4.54 -0.31
N GLY A 322 2.77 -5.39 -0.73
CA GLY A 322 3.19 -5.59 -2.11
C GLY A 322 2.17 -6.32 -2.96
N SER A 323 2.40 -6.32 -4.27
CA SER A 323 1.60 -7.13 -5.19
C SER A 323 2.03 -8.59 -5.11
N ARG A 324 1.05 -9.50 -4.98
CA ARG A 324 1.27 -10.94 -5.10
C ARG A 324 1.20 -11.32 -6.57
N GLY A 325 2.35 -11.25 -7.26
CA GLY A 325 2.51 -11.70 -8.63
C GLY A 325 2.14 -10.70 -9.73
N PHE A 326 2.90 -10.81 -10.82
CA PHE A 326 2.93 -10.11 -12.11
C PHE A 326 3.71 -8.78 -12.14
N ASP A 327 4.93 -8.87 -12.70
CA ASP A 327 5.78 -7.76 -13.16
C ASP A 327 5.08 -6.86 -14.20
#